data_AF-A0A1C0VJG2-F1
#
_entry.id   AF-A0A1C0VJG2-F1
#
_cell.length_a   1.000
_cell.length_b   1.000
_cell.length_c   1.000
_cell.angle_alpha   90.00
_cell.angle_beta   90.00
_cell.angle_gamma   90.00
#
_symmetry.space_group_name_H-M   'P 1'
#
loop_
_entity.id
_entity.type
_entity.pdbx_description
1 polymer ?
#
loop_
_entity_poly.entity_id
_entity_poly.type
_entity_poly.pdbx_seq_one_letter_code
_entity_poly.pdbx_strand_id
1 'polypeptide(L)'
;MVLLDEWRSQREERLDVVRERQQEVRSRIAQLQMSRLTQGGQERSLRQQSYFNLQRQIQEFLTETNSNRRIQAELLSKELDDFVRSLSSQISLFLTVTAKDREKMAVETSKELRDFCENLSLSLADLREQRQARIRLLKTQTQDFLTTSYLQRIQVQAQLNRQLTAWLEALRSDIQGYLQELELLREGRRRRLHQSFQESRLQRLTDVREMRDRHARFQAKLQEYRKNLQFEVWGSQNQVVSQMKQVETSIKSAVSSLPKRVEVEVKAEVVEVVAPNMKALQERSVYNYLRKGKGVRLTEIEAATGLNRVQTVDALRSLLKQGLIVQRDRLYSTLETVKTSVTMPS
;
A
#
# COMPACT_ATOMS: atom_id res chain seq x y z
N MET A 1 -39.63 -150.43 99.02
CA MET A 1 -40.87 -149.76 98.57
C MET A 1 -40.86 -148.27 98.91
N VAL A 2 -40.53 -147.86 100.15
CA VAL A 2 -40.55 -146.44 100.60
C VAL A 2 -39.67 -145.48 99.78
N LEU A 3 -38.45 -145.89 99.40
CA LEU A 3 -37.53 -145.06 98.60
C LEU A 3 -38.04 -144.75 97.17
N LEU A 4 -38.90 -145.60 96.59
CA LEU A 4 -39.41 -145.42 95.23
C LEU A 4 -40.55 -144.40 95.20
N ASP A 5 -41.35 -144.36 96.27
CA ASP A 5 -42.46 -143.41 96.45
C ASP A 5 -41.95 -142.02 96.84
N GLU A 6 -40.91 -141.92 97.68
CA GLU A 6 -40.20 -140.65 97.92
C GLU A 6 -39.59 -140.08 96.63
N TRP A 7 -39.02 -140.93 95.77
CA TRP A 7 -38.46 -140.50 94.49
C TRP A 7 -39.55 -140.03 93.50
N ARG A 8 -40.71 -140.68 93.49
CA ARG A 8 -41.87 -140.27 92.67
C ARG A 8 -42.46 -138.95 93.14
N SER A 9 -42.67 -138.77 94.44
CA SER A 9 -43.13 -137.51 95.05
C SER A 9 -42.16 -136.36 94.75
N GLN A 10 -40.86 -136.57 94.95
CA GLN A 10 -39.84 -135.56 94.63
C GLN A 10 -39.76 -135.24 93.14
N ARG A 11 -40.08 -136.21 92.26
CA ARG A 11 -40.12 -136.00 90.81
C ARG A 11 -41.35 -135.18 90.42
N GLU A 12 -42.51 -135.46 91.00
CA GLU A 12 -43.75 -134.70 90.79
C GLU A 12 -43.59 -133.25 91.28
N GLU A 13 -43.03 -133.04 92.48
CA GLU A 13 -42.71 -131.70 92.99
C GLU A 13 -41.75 -130.94 92.07
N ARG A 14 -40.70 -131.60 91.55
CA ARG A 14 -39.79 -130.96 90.58
C ARG A 14 -40.49 -130.63 89.27
N LEU A 15 -41.43 -131.46 88.81
CA LEU A 15 -42.22 -131.20 87.61
C LEU A 15 -43.21 -130.05 87.82
N ASP A 16 -43.76 -129.89 89.02
CA ASP A 16 -44.62 -128.76 89.38
C ASP A 16 -43.81 -127.47 89.48
N VAL A 17 -42.66 -127.48 90.16
CA VAL A 17 -41.74 -126.33 90.23
C VAL A 17 -41.25 -125.90 88.84
N VAL A 18 -40.98 -126.86 87.94
CA VAL A 18 -40.61 -126.55 86.55
C VAL A 18 -41.79 -125.92 85.80
N ARG A 19 -43.01 -126.42 85.98
CA ARG A 19 -44.21 -125.84 85.35
C ARG A 19 -44.50 -124.43 85.87
N GLU A 20 -44.39 -124.20 87.16
CA GLU A 20 -44.53 -122.87 87.78
C GLU A 20 -43.48 -121.90 87.25
N ARG A 21 -42.20 -122.29 87.22
CA ARG A 21 -41.13 -121.47 86.63
C ARG A 21 -41.34 -121.22 85.14
N GLN A 22 -41.82 -122.20 84.40
CA GLN A 22 -42.16 -122.02 82.99
C GLN A 22 -43.30 -121.01 82.80
N GLN A 23 -44.32 -121.04 83.65
CA GLN A 23 -45.42 -120.08 83.64
C GLN A 23 -44.93 -118.68 84.07
N GLU A 24 -44.11 -118.59 85.11
CA GLU A 24 -43.49 -117.35 85.58
C GLU A 24 -42.64 -116.72 84.47
N VAL A 25 -41.76 -117.50 83.83
CA VAL A 25 -40.93 -117.03 82.70
C VAL A 25 -41.80 -116.57 81.54
N ARG A 26 -42.86 -117.32 81.17
CA ARG A 26 -43.79 -116.90 80.11
C ARG A 26 -44.51 -115.59 80.46
N SER A 27 -44.97 -115.45 81.70
CA SER A 27 -45.63 -114.23 82.18
C SER A 27 -44.68 -113.03 82.16
N ARG A 28 -43.42 -113.23 82.57
CA ARG A 28 -42.38 -112.21 82.60
C ARG A 28 -41.97 -111.82 81.18
N ILE A 29 -41.85 -112.78 80.27
CA ILE A 29 -41.61 -112.51 78.84
C ILE A 29 -42.78 -111.71 78.24
N ALA A 30 -44.03 -112.10 78.51
CA ALA A 30 -45.21 -111.39 78.02
C ALA A 30 -45.28 -109.94 78.56
N GLN A 31 -44.99 -109.74 79.84
CA GLN A 31 -44.89 -108.41 80.45
C GLN A 31 -43.76 -107.57 79.83
N LEU A 32 -42.59 -108.15 79.59
CA LEU A 32 -41.46 -107.47 78.94
C LEU A 32 -41.73 -107.16 77.46
N GLN A 33 -42.49 -108.02 76.77
CA GLN A 33 -42.92 -107.78 75.39
C GLN A 33 -43.94 -106.63 75.35
N MET A 34 -44.95 -106.67 76.22
CA MET A 34 -45.94 -105.60 76.32
C MET A 34 -45.27 -104.26 76.67
N SER A 35 -44.38 -104.25 77.66
CA SER A 35 -43.64 -103.05 78.07
C SER A 35 -42.78 -102.48 76.93
N ARG A 36 -42.12 -103.33 76.14
CA ARG A 36 -41.34 -102.90 74.97
C ARG A 36 -42.21 -102.33 73.86
N LEU A 37 -43.38 -102.91 73.62
CA LEU A 37 -44.32 -102.41 72.61
C LEU A 37 -44.91 -101.06 73.04
N THR A 38 -45.31 -100.91 74.31
CA THR A 38 -45.83 -99.65 74.84
C THR A 38 -44.76 -98.56 74.82
N GLN A 39 -43.53 -98.87 75.25
CA GLN A 39 -42.41 -97.94 75.22
C GLN A 39 -42.05 -97.55 73.78
N GLY A 40 -41.93 -98.52 72.88
CA GLY A 40 -41.63 -98.26 71.46
C GLY A 40 -42.73 -97.46 70.75
N GLY A 41 -43.99 -97.59 71.19
CA GLY A 41 -45.10 -96.75 70.74
C GLY A 41 -45.00 -95.32 71.27
N GLN A 42 -44.73 -95.15 72.57
CA GLN A 42 -44.52 -93.85 73.21
C GLN A 42 -43.35 -93.09 72.59
N GLU A 43 -42.19 -93.72 72.41
CA GLU A 43 -41.01 -93.11 71.78
C GLU A 43 -41.25 -92.70 70.33
N ARG A 44 -42.09 -93.43 69.59
CA ARG A 44 -42.51 -93.03 68.23
C ARG A 44 -43.43 -91.81 68.28
N SER A 45 -44.39 -91.79 69.20
CA SER A 45 -45.30 -90.65 69.38
C SER A 45 -44.54 -89.39 69.79
N LEU A 46 -43.62 -89.50 70.76
CA LEU A 46 -42.77 -88.38 71.20
C LEU A 46 -41.91 -87.83 70.06
N ARG A 47 -41.32 -88.71 69.22
CA ARG A 47 -40.57 -88.27 68.03
C ARG A 47 -41.45 -87.57 67.01
N GLN A 48 -42.66 -88.08 66.76
CA GLN A 48 -43.59 -87.40 65.85
C GLN A 48 -43.98 -86.02 66.37
N GLN A 49 -44.24 -85.89 67.67
CA GLN A 49 -44.53 -84.60 68.30
C GLN A 49 -43.33 -83.64 68.22
N SER A 50 -42.11 -84.13 68.44
CA SER A 50 -40.92 -83.28 68.32
C SER A 50 -40.68 -82.81 66.89
N TYR A 51 -40.85 -83.68 65.88
CA TYR A 51 -40.79 -83.28 64.48
C TYR A 51 -41.87 -82.25 64.12
N PHE A 52 -43.09 -82.44 64.59
CA PHE A 52 -44.18 -81.50 64.35
C PHE A 52 -43.89 -80.13 65.00
N ASN A 53 -43.43 -80.12 66.25
CA ASN A 53 -43.06 -78.89 66.95
C ASN A 53 -41.90 -78.18 66.26
N LEU A 54 -40.88 -78.91 65.82
CA LEU A 54 -39.74 -78.36 65.08
C LEU A 54 -40.19 -77.78 63.73
N GLN A 55 -41.01 -78.51 62.97
CA GLN A 55 -41.54 -78.04 61.70
C GLN A 55 -42.34 -76.75 61.88
N ARG A 56 -43.17 -76.68 62.93
CA ARG A 56 -43.91 -75.48 63.28
C ARG A 56 -42.98 -74.31 63.61
N GLN A 57 -41.97 -74.51 64.45
CA GLN A 57 -40.99 -73.47 64.79
C GLN A 57 -40.23 -72.97 63.55
N ILE A 58 -39.82 -73.87 62.66
CA ILE A 58 -39.15 -73.51 61.41
C ILE A 58 -40.08 -72.69 60.52
N GLN A 59 -41.35 -73.09 60.38
CA GLN A 59 -42.32 -72.35 59.59
C GLN A 59 -42.57 -70.95 60.18
N GLU A 60 -42.76 -70.85 61.50
CA GLU A 60 -42.92 -69.58 62.20
C GLU A 60 -41.70 -68.68 61.96
N PHE A 61 -40.48 -69.18 62.17
CA PHE A 61 -39.24 -68.44 61.92
C PHE A 61 -39.09 -68.01 60.45
N LEU A 62 -39.39 -68.89 59.49
CA LEU A 62 -39.31 -68.55 58.06
C LEU A 62 -40.35 -67.49 57.67
N THR A 63 -41.56 -67.54 58.23
CA THR A 63 -42.57 -66.50 57.97
C THR A 63 -42.18 -65.16 58.58
N GLU A 64 -41.66 -65.17 59.81
CA GLU A 64 -41.19 -63.96 60.49
C GLU A 64 -40.02 -63.33 59.73
N THR A 65 -38.99 -64.11 59.40
CA THR A 65 -37.83 -63.62 58.65
C THR A 65 -38.20 -63.12 57.25
N ASN A 66 -39.11 -63.80 56.55
CA ASN A 66 -39.62 -63.32 55.26
C ASN A 66 -40.41 -62.02 55.40
N SER A 67 -41.24 -61.88 56.43
CA SER A 67 -41.98 -60.65 56.68
C SER A 67 -41.04 -59.47 57.00
N ASN A 68 -40.03 -59.70 57.85
CA ASN A 68 -39.04 -58.70 58.20
C ASN A 68 -38.22 -58.26 56.98
N ARG A 69 -37.80 -59.20 56.13
CA ARG A 69 -37.11 -58.87 54.87
C ARG A 69 -37.98 -58.07 53.92
N ARG A 70 -39.28 -58.36 53.82
CA ARG A 70 -40.22 -57.58 53.00
C ARG A 70 -40.36 -56.16 53.52
N ILE A 71 -40.56 -55.98 54.82
CA ILE A 71 -40.67 -54.66 55.45
C ILE A 71 -39.38 -53.85 55.22
N GLN A 72 -38.21 -54.47 55.40
CA GLN A 72 -36.93 -53.81 55.14
C GLN A 72 -36.76 -53.42 53.67
N ALA A 73 -37.12 -54.31 52.74
CA ALA A 73 -37.05 -54.02 51.31
C ALA A 73 -37.99 -52.86 50.92
N GLU A 74 -39.20 -52.81 51.48
CA GLU A 74 -40.15 -51.71 51.27
C GLU A 74 -39.68 -50.38 51.86
N LEU A 75 -38.99 -50.41 53.01
CA LEU A 75 -38.39 -49.22 53.60
C LEU A 75 -37.26 -48.69 52.71
N LEU A 76 -36.33 -49.55 52.30
CA LEU A 76 -35.23 -49.17 51.41
C LEU A 76 -35.73 -48.68 50.05
N SER A 77 -36.78 -49.29 49.48
CA SER A 77 -37.33 -48.82 48.22
C SER A 77 -37.92 -47.41 48.35
N LYS A 78 -38.62 -47.12 49.47
CA LYS A 78 -39.12 -45.76 49.77
C LYS A 78 -37.99 -44.76 49.94
N GLU A 79 -36.95 -45.12 50.68
CA GLU A 79 -35.77 -44.25 50.86
C GLU A 79 -35.09 -43.93 49.52
N LEU A 80 -34.97 -44.92 48.63
CA LEU A 80 -34.42 -44.71 47.29
C LEU A 80 -35.32 -43.82 46.43
N ASP A 81 -36.64 -44.04 46.46
CA ASP A 81 -37.60 -43.20 45.72
C ASP A 81 -37.55 -41.74 46.20
N ASP A 82 -37.47 -41.52 47.51
CA ASP A 82 -37.36 -40.18 48.09
C ASP A 82 -36.00 -39.53 47.76
N PHE A 83 -34.91 -40.31 47.74
CA PHE A 83 -33.61 -39.83 47.28
C PHE A 83 -33.63 -39.43 45.80
N VAL A 84 -34.20 -40.25 44.92
CA VAL A 84 -34.33 -39.94 43.48
C VAL A 84 -35.20 -38.71 43.25
N ARG A 85 -36.29 -38.55 44.01
CA ARG A 85 -37.14 -37.34 43.97
C ARG A 85 -36.38 -36.10 44.44
N SER A 86 -35.64 -36.20 45.54
CA SER A 86 -34.80 -35.09 46.04
C SER A 86 -33.74 -34.70 45.03
N LEU A 87 -33.02 -35.68 44.47
CA LEU A 87 -31.98 -35.46 43.48
C LEU A 87 -32.53 -34.86 42.18
N SER A 88 -33.64 -35.37 41.65
CA SER A 88 -34.28 -34.80 40.46
C SER A 88 -34.77 -33.37 40.70
N SER A 89 -35.31 -33.06 41.89
CA SER A 89 -35.65 -31.70 42.28
C SER A 89 -34.41 -30.80 42.30
N GLN A 90 -33.31 -31.24 42.92
CA GLN A 90 -32.06 -30.48 42.95
C GLN A 90 -31.49 -30.23 41.56
N ILE A 91 -31.48 -31.25 40.69
CA ILE A 91 -31.03 -31.10 39.30
C ILE A 91 -31.91 -30.08 38.57
N SER A 92 -33.24 -30.16 38.72
CA SER A 92 -34.14 -29.21 38.07
C SER A 92 -33.88 -27.77 38.53
N LEU A 93 -33.68 -27.55 39.85
CA LEU A 93 -33.33 -26.25 40.40
C LEU A 93 -31.99 -25.76 39.82
N PHE A 94 -30.96 -26.60 39.83
CA PHE A 94 -29.66 -26.27 39.26
C PHE A 94 -29.74 -25.91 37.77
N LEU A 95 -30.49 -26.69 36.97
CA LEU A 95 -30.70 -26.42 35.55
C LEU A 95 -31.45 -25.12 35.31
N THR A 96 -32.46 -24.79 36.14
CA THR A 96 -33.18 -23.51 36.00
C THR A 96 -32.31 -22.30 36.35
N VAL A 97 -31.47 -22.41 37.38
CA VAL A 97 -30.53 -21.34 37.77
C VAL A 97 -29.48 -21.16 36.69
N THR A 98 -28.84 -22.24 36.25
CA THR A 98 -27.83 -22.17 35.19
C THR A 98 -28.40 -21.68 33.85
N ALA A 99 -29.65 -22.02 33.52
CA ALA A 99 -30.32 -21.48 32.34
C ALA A 99 -30.53 -19.96 32.45
N LYS A 100 -31.01 -19.46 33.60
CA LYS A 100 -31.18 -18.02 33.86
C LYS A 100 -29.86 -17.27 33.81
N ASP A 101 -28.80 -17.84 34.37
CA ASP A 101 -27.47 -17.21 34.36
C ASP A 101 -26.89 -17.15 32.94
N ARG A 102 -27.04 -18.22 32.15
CA ARG A 102 -26.65 -18.21 30.73
C ARG A 102 -27.45 -17.20 29.92
N GLU A 103 -28.75 -17.07 30.17
CA GLU A 103 -29.60 -16.07 29.51
C GLU A 103 -29.14 -14.65 29.83
N LYS A 104 -28.87 -14.34 31.10
CA LYS A 104 -28.33 -13.03 31.51
C LYS A 104 -26.99 -12.73 30.84
N MET A 105 -26.05 -13.67 30.87
CA MET A 105 -24.75 -13.51 30.21
C MET A 105 -24.89 -13.31 28.69
N ALA A 106 -25.81 -14.04 28.04
CA ALA A 106 -26.08 -13.86 26.62
C ALA A 106 -26.65 -12.48 26.30
N VAL A 107 -27.56 -11.97 27.14
CA VAL A 107 -28.12 -10.62 27.00
C VAL A 107 -27.05 -9.55 27.23
N GLU A 108 -26.25 -9.67 28.28
CA GLU A 108 -25.16 -8.74 28.60
C GLU A 108 -24.14 -8.66 27.47
N THR A 109 -23.63 -9.80 27.00
CA THR A 109 -22.67 -9.84 25.88
C THR A 109 -23.28 -9.29 24.58
N SER A 110 -24.55 -9.58 24.30
CA SER A 110 -25.23 -9.01 23.12
C SER A 110 -25.39 -7.49 23.21
N LYS A 111 -25.59 -6.96 24.41
CA LYS A 111 -25.67 -5.52 24.66
C LYS A 111 -24.29 -4.87 24.50
N GLU A 112 -23.25 -5.44 25.09
CA GLU A 112 -21.87 -4.95 24.93
C GLU A 112 -21.44 -4.92 23.46
N LEU A 113 -21.77 -5.96 22.69
CA LEU A 113 -21.51 -5.98 21.25
C LEU A 113 -22.28 -4.90 20.50
N ARG A 114 -23.54 -4.65 20.86
CA ARG A 114 -24.35 -3.59 20.25
C ARG A 114 -23.77 -2.21 20.57
N ASP A 115 -23.48 -1.94 21.83
CA ASP A 115 -22.89 -0.68 22.30
C ASP A 115 -21.52 -0.45 21.62
N PHE A 116 -20.70 -1.49 21.46
CA PHE A 116 -19.44 -1.42 20.73
C PHE A 116 -19.65 -1.09 19.25
N CYS A 117 -20.61 -1.74 18.59
CA CYS A 117 -20.90 -1.47 17.17
C CYS A 117 -21.42 -0.04 16.96
N GLU A 118 -22.27 0.45 17.87
CA GLU A 118 -22.74 1.84 17.86
C GLU A 118 -21.56 2.82 18.01
N ASN A 119 -20.71 2.63 19.01
CA ASN A 119 -19.51 3.45 19.24
C ASN A 119 -18.56 3.43 18.04
N LEU A 120 -18.33 2.24 17.46
CA LEU A 120 -17.50 2.09 16.27
C LEU A 120 -18.12 2.82 15.08
N SER A 121 -19.45 2.73 14.90
CA SER A 121 -20.14 3.42 13.80
C SER A 121 -20.04 4.94 13.92
N LEU A 122 -20.13 5.49 15.14
CA LEU A 122 -19.95 6.91 15.43
C LEU A 122 -18.51 7.35 15.14
N SER A 123 -17.52 6.62 15.66
CA SER A 123 -16.10 6.92 15.40
C SER A 123 -15.74 6.84 13.92
N LEU A 124 -16.31 5.89 13.17
CA LEU A 124 -16.15 5.82 11.73
C LEU A 124 -16.83 6.98 11.00
N ALA A 125 -18.01 7.43 11.47
CA ALA A 125 -18.68 8.61 10.91
C ALA A 125 -17.82 9.87 11.11
N ASP A 126 -17.31 10.08 12.32
CA ASP A 126 -16.42 11.21 12.65
C ASP A 126 -15.14 11.18 11.80
N LEU A 127 -14.48 10.03 11.68
CA LEU A 127 -13.28 9.88 10.87
C LEU A 127 -13.56 10.16 9.38
N ARG A 128 -14.72 9.71 8.88
CA ARG A 128 -15.16 9.97 7.50
C ARG A 128 -15.39 11.45 7.29
N GLU A 129 -16.06 12.13 8.22
CA GLU A 129 -16.30 13.57 8.15
C GLU A 129 -14.98 14.35 8.19
N GLN A 130 -14.09 14.05 9.13
CA GLN A 130 -12.77 14.68 9.23
C GLN A 130 -11.95 14.50 7.94
N ARG A 131 -11.96 13.30 7.36
CA ARG A 131 -11.28 13.03 6.08
C ARG A 131 -11.91 13.86 4.95
N GLN A 132 -13.23 13.91 4.87
CA GLN A 132 -13.93 14.70 3.85
C GLN A 132 -13.63 16.21 4.00
N ALA A 133 -13.64 16.72 5.22
CA ALA A 133 -13.29 18.11 5.52
C ALA A 133 -11.86 18.43 5.09
N ARG A 134 -10.89 17.56 5.40
CA ARG A 134 -9.49 17.72 4.97
C ARG A 134 -9.34 17.70 3.46
N ILE A 135 -10.05 16.82 2.75
CA ILE A 135 -10.04 16.80 1.29
C ILE A 135 -10.61 18.10 0.72
N ARG A 136 -11.71 18.62 1.29
CA ARG A 136 -12.30 19.90 0.87
C ARG A 136 -11.32 21.05 1.09
N LEU A 137 -10.70 21.13 2.27
CA LEU A 137 -9.70 22.15 2.57
C LEU A 137 -8.50 22.06 1.63
N LEU A 138 -7.98 20.86 1.36
CA LEU A 138 -6.85 20.70 0.45
C LEU A 138 -7.22 21.12 -0.97
N LYS A 139 -8.43 20.81 -1.43
CA LYS A 139 -8.93 21.27 -2.73
C LYS A 139 -8.96 22.79 -2.82
N THR A 140 -9.52 23.48 -1.82
CA THR A 140 -9.56 24.95 -1.82
C THR A 140 -8.14 25.54 -1.81
N GLN A 141 -7.26 25.05 -0.93
CA GLN A 141 -5.86 25.49 -0.87
C GLN A 141 -5.12 25.29 -2.20
N THR A 142 -5.31 24.15 -2.86
CA THR A 142 -4.67 23.91 -4.17
C THR A 142 -5.23 24.83 -5.24
N GLN A 143 -6.53 25.11 -5.23
CA GLN A 143 -7.14 26.02 -6.19
C GLN A 143 -6.63 27.45 -5.98
N ASP A 144 -6.55 27.91 -4.74
CA ASP A 144 -5.99 29.23 -4.39
C ASP A 144 -4.53 29.32 -4.83
N PHE A 145 -3.72 28.29 -4.59
CA PHE A 145 -2.33 28.23 -5.05
C PHE A 145 -2.22 28.29 -6.59
N LEU A 146 -3.09 27.57 -7.31
CA LEU A 146 -3.10 27.61 -8.77
C LEU A 146 -3.46 29.01 -9.29
N THR A 147 -4.48 29.64 -8.73
CA THR A 147 -4.89 31.00 -9.15
C THR A 147 -3.80 32.03 -8.89
N THR A 148 -3.19 32.01 -7.70
CA THR A 148 -2.08 32.91 -7.35
C THR A 148 -0.89 32.71 -8.28
N SER A 149 -0.47 31.46 -8.54
CA SER A 149 0.63 31.17 -9.47
C SER A 149 0.33 31.60 -10.91
N TYR A 150 -0.92 31.47 -11.36
CA TYR A 150 -1.36 31.93 -12.67
C TYR A 150 -1.27 33.46 -12.79
N LEU A 151 -1.79 34.18 -11.79
CA LEU A 151 -1.73 35.63 -11.75
C LEU A 151 -0.28 36.14 -11.71
N GLN A 152 0.59 35.48 -10.93
CA GLN A 152 2.03 35.80 -10.87
C GLN A 152 2.69 35.67 -12.25
N ARG A 153 2.40 34.60 -13.00
CA ARG A 153 2.96 34.43 -14.36
C ARG A 153 2.55 35.56 -15.30
N ILE A 154 1.27 35.95 -15.27
CA ILE A 154 0.78 37.09 -16.07
C ILE A 154 1.49 38.38 -15.68
N GLN A 155 1.63 38.64 -14.37
CA GLN A 155 2.31 39.84 -13.88
C GLN A 155 3.76 39.90 -14.34
N VAL A 156 4.51 38.80 -14.20
CA VAL A 156 5.91 38.72 -14.65
C VAL A 156 6.01 38.90 -16.17
N GLN A 157 5.11 38.28 -16.94
CA GLN A 157 5.09 38.45 -18.40
C GLN A 157 4.80 39.90 -18.80
N ALA A 158 3.85 40.56 -18.12
CA ALA A 158 3.54 41.96 -18.38
C ALA A 158 4.72 42.88 -18.02
N GLN A 159 5.43 42.62 -16.93
CA GLN A 159 6.64 43.36 -16.55
C GLN A 159 7.76 43.19 -17.58
N LEU A 160 8.03 41.96 -18.01
CA LEU A 160 9.06 41.67 -19.02
C LEU A 160 8.72 42.35 -20.35
N ASN A 161 7.47 42.27 -20.79
CA ASN A 161 7.04 42.96 -22.01
C ASN A 161 7.24 44.48 -21.90
N ARG A 162 6.92 45.10 -20.76
CA ARG A 162 7.19 46.53 -20.52
C ARG A 162 8.68 46.88 -20.56
N GLN A 163 9.53 46.02 -20.00
CA GLN A 163 10.98 46.19 -20.06
C GLN A 163 11.50 46.08 -21.49
N LEU A 164 11.01 45.12 -22.27
CA LEU A 164 11.37 44.96 -23.68
C LEU A 164 10.94 46.16 -24.52
N THR A 165 9.71 46.67 -24.33
CA THR A 165 9.24 47.85 -25.07
C THR A 165 10.08 49.08 -24.74
N ALA A 166 10.37 49.31 -23.45
CA ALA A 166 11.23 50.42 -23.04
C ALA A 166 12.65 50.30 -23.61
N TRP A 167 13.23 49.09 -23.62
CA TRP A 167 14.54 48.85 -24.23
C TRP A 167 14.54 49.08 -25.74
N LEU A 168 13.51 48.61 -26.45
CA LEU A 168 13.36 48.86 -27.88
C LEU A 168 13.20 50.35 -28.19
N GLU A 169 12.47 51.10 -27.37
CA GLU A 169 12.33 52.54 -27.51
C GLU A 169 13.66 53.26 -27.25
N ALA A 170 14.40 52.89 -26.20
CA ALA A 170 15.74 53.41 -25.92
C ALA A 170 16.72 53.12 -27.07
N LEU A 171 16.73 51.89 -27.59
CA LEU A 171 17.53 51.56 -28.76
C LEU A 171 17.13 52.38 -30.00
N ARG A 172 15.83 52.57 -30.22
CA ARG A 172 15.35 53.40 -31.34
C ARG A 172 15.82 54.84 -31.17
N SER A 173 15.77 55.40 -29.97
CA SER A 173 16.28 56.76 -29.71
C SER A 173 17.80 56.84 -29.87
N ASP A 174 18.55 55.84 -29.42
CA ASP A 174 20.00 55.80 -29.56
C ASP A 174 20.42 55.72 -31.04
N ILE A 175 19.75 54.87 -31.82
CA ILE A 175 19.97 54.77 -33.27
C ILE A 175 19.61 56.09 -33.96
N GLN A 176 18.49 56.71 -33.60
CA GLN A 176 18.10 58.01 -34.15
C GLN A 176 19.12 59.11 -33.80
N GLY A 177 19.61 59.13 -32.56
CA GLY A 177 20.68 60.03 -32.12
C GLY A 177 21.96 59.84 -32.93
N TYR A 178 22.42 58.60 -33.10
CA TYR A 178 23.61 58.29 -33.89
C TYR A 178 23.45 58.69 -35.37
N LEU A 179 22.28 58.47 -35.97
CA LEU A 179 22.00 58.91 -37.34
C LEU A 179 22.03 60.43 -37.47
N GLN A 180 21.45 61.16 -36.50
CA GLN A 180 21.52 62.63 -36.46
C GLN A 180 22.96 63.13 -36.31
N GLU A 181 23.78 62.50 -35.47
CA GLU A 181 25.21 62.82 -35.34
C GLU A 181 25.94 62.62 -36.69
N LEU A 182 25.68 61.52 -37.40
CA LEU A 182 26.24 61.28 -38.72
C LEU A 182 25.79 62.33 -39.75
N GLU A 183 24.54 62.77 -39.71
CA GLU A 183 24.03 63.83 -40.57
C GLU A 183 24.73 65.16 -40.31
N LEU A 184 24.89 65.54 -39.04
CA LEU A 184 25.65 66.72 -38.63
C LEU A 184 27.10 66.67 -39.08
N LEU A 185 27.77 65.51 -38.94
CA LEU A 185 29.13 65.31 -39.42
C LEU A 185 29.24 65.44 -40.95
N ARG A 186 28.26 64.87 -41.69
CA ARG A 186 28.18 64.99 -43.16
C ARG A 186 27.95 66.44 -43.57
N GLU A 187 27.08 67.16 -42.88
CA GLU A 187 26.86 68.59 -43.10
C GLU A 187 28.09 69.43 -42.84
N GLY A 188 28.76 69.21 -41.70
CA GLY A 188 30.01 69.89 -41.37
C GLY A 188 31.10 69.63 -42.41
N ARG A 189 31.16 68.41 -42.96
CA ARG A 189 32.07 68.08 -44.07
C ARG A 189 31.66 68.79 -45.37
N ARG A 190 30.37 68.79 -45.72
CA ARG A 190 29.85 69.52 -46.90
C ARG A 190 30.16 71.01 -46.84
N ARG A 191 29.96 71.65 -45.68
CA ARG A 191 30.25 73.07 -45.47
C ARG A 191 31.75 73.36 -45.62
N ARG A 192 32.62 72.54 -45.01
CA ARG A 192 34.08 72.66 -45.16
C ARG A 192 34.54 72.54 -46.62
N LEU A 193 34.02 71.54 -47.34
CA LEU A 193 34.32 71.39 -48.77
C LEU A 193 33.83 72.58 -49.59
N HIS A 194 32.63 73.10 -49.28
CA HIS A 194 32.11 74.27 -49.95
C HIS A 194 32.99 75.50 -49.73
N GLN A 195 33.45 75.73 -48.49
CA GLN A 195 34.40 76.79 -48.15
C GLN A 195 35.71 76.63 -48.91
N SER A 196 36.33 75.44 -48.90
CA SER A 196 37.59 75.19 -49.63
C SER A 196 37.44 75.41 -51.14
N PHE A 197 36.29 75.06 -51.73
CA PHE A 197 36.02 75.34 -53.14
C PHE A 197 35.84 76.83 -53.41
N GLN A 198 35.16 77.57 -52.53
CA GLN A 198 35.04 79.02 -52.66
C GLN A 198 36.41 79.70 -52.54
N GLU A 199 37.22 79.32 -51.56
CA GLU A 199 38.60 79.81 -51.41
C GLU A 199 39.44 79.51 -52.65
N SER A 200 39.41 78.28 -53.14
CA SER A 200 40.10 77.89 -54.38
C SER A 200 39.56 78.63 -55.63
N ARG A 201 38.29 79.05 -55.63
CA ARG A 201 37.72 79.88 -56.70
C ARG A 201 38.23 81.31 -56.59
N LEU A 202 38.26 81.88 -55.39
CA LEU A 202 38.79 83.22 -55.15
C LEU A 202 40.29 83.30 -55.49
N GLN A 203 41.07 82.30 -55.07
CA GLN A 203 42.49 82.17 -55.45
C GLN A 203 42.65 82.09 -56.97
N ARG A 204 41.87 81.26 -57.66
CA ARG A 204 41.91 81.23 -59.13
C ARG A 204 41.52 82.55 -59.77
N LEU A 205 40.56 83.29 -59.20
CA LEU A 205 40.21 84.62 -59.71
C LEU A 205 41.33 85.64 -59.48
N THR A 206 42.03 85.59 -58.34
CA THR A 206 43.19 86.45 -58.08
C THR A 206 44.35 86.08 -59.01
N ASP A 207 44.65 84.80 -59.17
CA ASP A 207 45.72 84.32 -60.07
C ASP A 207 45.42 84.72 -61.51
N VAL A 208 44.17 84.58 -61.97
CA VAL A 208 43.75 85.03 -63.31
C VAL A 208 43.85 86.54 -63.44
N ARG A 209 43.53 87.33 -62.40
CA ARG A 209 43.72 88.78 -62.41
C ARG A 209 45.21 89.14 -62.50
N GLU A 210 46.06 88.52 -61.68
CA GLU A 210 47.50 88.72 -61.76
C GLU A 210 48.05 88.34 -63.13
N MET A 211 47.60 87.21 -63.70
CA MET A 211 48.02 86.79 -65.04
C MET A 211 47.54 87.77 -66.10
N ARG A 212 46.33 88.33 -65.97
CA ARG A 212 45.84 89.41 -66.84
C ARG A 212 46.66 90.68 -66.68
N ASP A 213 47.04 91.05 -65.46
CA ASP A 213 47.88 92.22 -65.21
C ASP A 213 49.29 92.02 -65.78
N ARG A 214 49.88 90.83 -65.62
CA ARG A 214 51.15 90.45 -66.25
C ARG A 214 51.03 90.50 -67.78
N HIS A 215 49.93 90.00 -68.33
CA HIS A 215 49.67 90.06 -69.76
C HIS A 215 49.46 91.50 -70.25
N ALA A 216 48.76 92.35 -69.49
CA ALA A 216 48.58 93.77 -69.81
C ALA A 216 49.89 94.53 -69.76
N ARG A 217 50.74 94.27 -68.74
CA ARG A 217 52.11 94.81 -68.69
C ARG A 217 52.96 94.32 -69.86
N PHE A 218 52.84 93.06 -70.24
CA PHE A 218 53.54 92.52 -71.40
C PHE A 218 53.05 93.18 -72.68
N GLN A 219 51.74 93.33 -72.88
CA GLN A 219 51.18 94.05 -74.02
C GLN A 219 51.62 95.52 -74.04
N ALA A 220 51.66 96.20 -72.89
CA ALA A 220 52.18 97.58 -72.79
C ALA A 220 53.66 97.64 -73.19
N LYS A 221 54.50 96.74 -72.68
CA LYS A 221 55.91 96.60 -73.12
C LYS A 221 56.02 96.27 -74.60
N LEU A 222 55.14 95.44 -75.15
CA LEU A 222 55.13 95.06 -76.56
C LEU A 222 54.65 96.21 -77.44
N GLN A 223 53.71 97.02 -76.96
CA GLN A 223 53.29 98.27 -77.60
C GLN A 223 54.40 99.32 -77.54
N GLU A 224 55.10 99.47 -76.41
CA GLU A 224 56.31 100.31 -76.30
C GLU A 224 57.40 99.81 -77.23
N TYR A 225 57.67 98.51 -77.29
CA TYR A 225 58.64 97.91 -78.20
C TYR A 225 58.23 98.11 -79.67
N ARG A 226 56.94 97.95 -80.01
CA ARG A 226 56.42 98.29 -81.34
C ARG A 226 56.53 99.78 -81.64
N LYS A 227 56.23 100.66 -80.68
CA LYS A 227 56.41 102.12 -80.84
C LYS A 227 57.88 102.46 -81.04
N ASN A 228 58.80 101.85 -80.29
CA ASN A 228 60.24 102.06 -80.43
C ASN A 228 60.74 101.52 -81.77
N LEU A 229 60.33 100.31 -82.18
CA LEU A 229 60.62 99.78 -83.52
C LEU A 229 59.99 100.63 -84.63
N GLN A 230 58.79 101.15 -84.44
CA GLN A 230 58.11 102.00 -85.41
C GLN A 230 58.78 103.38 -85.50
N PHE A 231 59.35 103.88 -84.39
CA PHE A 231 60.22 105.06 -84.37
C PHE A 231 61.57 104.81 -85.04
N GLU A 232 62.19 103.65 -84.84
CA GLU A 232 63.49 103.28 -85.41
C GLU A 232 63.44 102.90 -86.89
N VAL A 233 62.33 102.33 -87.38
CA VAL A 233 62.23 101.80 -88.74
C VAL A 233 61.37 102.68 -89.67
N TRP A 234 60.40 103.46 -89.16
CA TRP A 234 59.37 104.06 -90.03
C TRP A 234 58.85 105.47 -89.72
N GLY A 235 59.44 106.27 -88.83
CA GLY A 235 59.16 107.72 -88.74
C GLY A 235 57.68 108.16 -88.85
N SER A 236 56.94 108.10 -87.75
CA SER A 236 55.67 108.80 -87.44
C SER A 236 54.55 108.90 -88.51
N GLN A 237 53.63 107.92 -88.58
CA GLN A 237 52.22 108.19 -88.91
C GLN A 237 51.18 107.11 -88.50
N ASN A 238 50.13 107.61 -87.84
CA ASN A 238 48.69 107.25 -87.77
C ASN A 238 48.12 105.83 -87.48
N GLN A 239 47.06 105.87 -86.65
CA GLN A 239 46.14 104.83 -86.15
C GLN A 239 45.37 104.07 -87.23
N VAL A 240 44.99 102.79 -86.99
CA VAL A 240 43.68 102.18 -87.33
C VAL A 240 43.35 100.93 -86.47
N VAL A 241 42.20 100.98 -85.77
CA VAL A 241 41.09 100.01 -85.54
C VAL A 241 41.31 98.48 -85.64
N SER A 242 40.75 97.70 -84.69
CA SER A 242 39.82 96.56 -84.97
C SER A 242 39.27 95.81 -83.73
N GLN A 243 37.95 95.63 -83.74
CA GLN A 243 37.12 94.75 -82.89
C GLN A 243 37.04 93.32 -83.48
N MET A 244 36.64 92.33 -82.67
CA MET A 244 35.98 91.02 -82.95
C MET A 244 36.41 90.01 -81.84
N LYS A 245 35.70 88.97 -81.37
CA LYS A 245 34.40 88.32 -81.63
C LYS A 245 34.11 87.36 -80.43
N GLN A 246 32.85 86.96 -80.29
CA GLN A 246 32.28 86.00 -79.33
C GLN A 246 32.81 84.55 -79.50
N VAL A 247 32.48 83.64 -78.56
CA VAL A 247 31.73 82.38 -78.82
C VAL A 247 31.55 81.54 -77.52
N GLU A 248 30.31 81.10 -77.31
CA GLU A 248 29.84 80.11 -76.34
C GLU A 248 30.06 78.68 -76.85
N THR A 249 30.24 77.68 -75.97
CA THR A 249 29.71 76.32 -76.23
C THR A 249 29.43 75.54 -74.93
N SER A 250 28.16 75.14 -74.84
CA SER A 250 27.54 74.06 -74.08
C SER A 250 28.18 72.69 -74.33
N ILE A 251 28.10 71.74 -73.37
CA ILE A 251 27.84 70.29 -73.56
C ILE A 251 27.43 69.63 -72.22
N LYS A 252 26.44 68.72 -72.32
CA LYS A 252 25.78 67.89 -71.30
C LYS A 252 26.47 66.52 -71.12
N SER A 253 26.22 65.83 -69.99
CA SER A 253 26.01 64.36 -69.85
C SER A 253 25.73 64.04 -68.35
N ALA A 254 24.67 63.39 -67.83
CA ALA A 254 23.84 62.22 -68.17
C ALA A 254 24.47 60.83 -67.83
N VAL A 255 23.59 59.90 -67.36
CA VAL A 255 23.74 58.44 -67.06
C VAL A 255 23.92 58.11 -65.54
N SER A 256 22.90 57.62 -64.77
CA SER A 256 22.20 56.29 -64.74
C SER A 256 23.14 55.14 -64.30
N SER A 257 22.89 54.17 -63.42
CA SER A 257 21.70 53.48 -62.88
C SER A 257 22.11 52.53 -61.71
N LEU A 258 21.17 52.24 -60.81
CA LEU A 258 21.08 51.09 -59.87
C LEU A 258 20.25 49.95 -60.52
N PRO A 259 19.86 48.79 -59.90
CA PRO A 259 20.27 48.07 -58.66
C PRO A 259 20.36 46.51 -58.83
N LYS A 260 20.66 45.73 -57.76
CA LYS A 260 20.00 44.41 -57.53
C LYS A 260 20.04 43.90 -56.08
N ARG A 261 18.90 43.38 -55.62
CA ARG A 261 18.51 42.85 -54.29
C ARG A 261 18.52 41.31 -54.33
N VAL A 262 18.92 40.65 -53.25
CA VAL A 262 18.73 39.19 -53.04
C VAL A 262 18.28 38.95 -51.60
N GLU A 263 17.13 38.28 -51.47
CA GLU A 263 16.56 37.64 -50.26
C GLU A 263 16.43 36.14 -50.56
N VAL A 264 16.87 35.26 -49.64
CA VAL A 264 16.39 33.87 -49.39
C VAL A 264 16.93 33.50 -47.99
N GLU A 265 16.14 33.40 -46.91
CA GLU A 265 15.15 32.39 -46.47
C GLU A 265 15.77 31.07 -45.93
N VAL A 266 15.45 30.80 -44.65
CA VAL A 266 15.98 29.76 -43.76
C VAL A 266 15.06 28.55 -43.77
N LYS A 267 15.61 27.32 -43.82
CA LYS A 267 14.86 26.09 -43.55
C LYS A 267 15.65 25.16 -42.62
N ALA A 268 15.09 24.94 -41.43
CA ALA A 268 15.59 24.03 -40.41
C ALA A 268 15.17 22.58 -40.72
N GLU A 269 16.08 21.64 -40.52
CA GLU A 269 15.83 20.21 -40.59
C GLU A 269 16.26 19.57 -39.26
N VAL A 270 15.28 19.01 -38.55
CA VAL A 270 15.42 18.27 -37.30
C VAL A 270 15.37 16.78 -37.67
N VAL A 271 16.43 16.03 -37.39
CA VAL A 271 16.43 14.57 -37.45
C VAL A 271 17.02 13.98 -36.17
N GLU A 272 16.09 13.36 -35.43
CA GLU A 272 16.16 12.22 -34.50
C GLU A 272 17.50 11.85 -33.83
N VAL A 273 17.56 12.13 -32.52
CA VAL A 273 18.43 11.42 -31.58
C VAL A 273 17.72 10.14 -31.15
N VAL A 274 18.31 8.99 -31.47
CA VAL A 274 17.97 7.67 -30.92
C VAL A 274 18.22 7.70 -29.40
N ALA A 275 17.16 7.78 -28.61
CA ALA A 275 17.25 7.62 -27.16
C ALA A 275 17.46 6.13 -26.82
N PRO A 276 18.45 5.76 -25.99
CA PRO A 276 18.54 4.41 -25.46
C PRO A 276 17.30 4.14 -24.60
N ASN A 277 16.73 2.94 -24.76
CA ASN A 277 15.49 2.51 -24.12
C ASN A 277 15.66 2.50 -22.57
N MET A 278 15.48 3.65 -21.92
CA MET A 278 15.74 3.89 -20.49
C MET A 278 15.01 2.89 -19.58
N LYS A 279 13.86 2.39 -20.02
CA LYS A 279 13.08 1.36 -19.33
C LYS A 279 13.83 0.03 -19.19
N ALA A 280 14.55 -0.39 -20.22
CA ALA A 280 15.31 -1.65 -20.20
C ALA A 280 16.53 -1.59 -19.27
N LEU A 281 17.13 -0.40 -19.10
CA LEU A 281 18.21 -0.17 -18.14
C LEU A 281 17.69 -0.23 -16.70
N GLN A 282 16.52 0.35 -16.45
CA GLN A 282 15.86 0.32 -15.14
C GLN A 282 15.46 -1.12 -14.74
N GLU A 283 14.91 -1.90 -15.67
CA GLU A 283 14.57 -3.31 -15.46
C GLU A 283 15.80 -4.17 -15.12
N ARG A 284 16.92 -3.97 -15.83
CA ARG A 284 18.17 -4.70 -15.57
C ARG A 284 18.75 -4.38 -14.19
N SER A 285 18.71 -3.12 -13.77
CA SER A 285 19.19 -2.71 -12.45
C SER A 285 18.38 -3.32 -11.31
N VAL A 286 17.04 -3.32 -11.44
CA VAL A 286 16.14 -3.95 -10.45
C VAL A 286 16.32 -5.48 -10.42
N TYR A 287 16.42 -6.13 -11.59
CA TYR A 287 16.63 -7.57 -11.67
C TYR A 287 17.98 -8.01 -11.07
N ASN A 288 19.07 -7.30 -11.37
CA ASN A 288 20.40 -7.60 -10.84
C ASN A 288 20.46 -7.46 -9.31
N TYR A 289 19.71 -6.52 -8.74
CA TYR A 289 19.61 -6.36 -7.29
C TYR A 289 18.80 -7.49 -6.65
N LEU A 290 17.66 -7.84 -7.27
CA LEU A 290 16.82 -8.96 -6.80
C LEU A 290 17.51 -10.32 -6.91
N ARG A 291 18.46 -10.48 -7.83
CA ARG A 291 19.29 -11.70 -7.93
C ARG A 291 20.25 -11.86 -6.74
N LYS A 292 20.68 -10.77 -6.11
CA LYS A 292 21.64 -10.77 -5.00
C LYS A 292 20.98 -11.01 -3.63
N GLY A 293 19.68 -10.74 -3.49
CA GLY A 293 18.95 -10.85 -2.21
C GLY A 293 17.88 -11.95 -2.22
N LYS A 294 17.74 -12.67 -1.11
CA LYS A 294 16.62 -13.62 -0.91
C LYS A 294 15.37 -12.87 -0.44
N GLY A 295 14.60 -12.35 -1.38
CA GLY A 295 13.33 -11.66 -1.10
C GLY A 295 13.55 -10.24 -0.56
N VAL A 296 13.23 -9.25 -1.39
CA VAL A 296 13.50 -7.84 -1.07
C VAL A 296 12.21 -7.03 -1.06
N ARG A 297 12.08 -6.08 -0.11
CA ARG A 297 10.93 -5.16 -0.04
C ARG A 297 11.07 -4.02 -1.03
N LEU A 298 9.94 -3.46 -1.48
CA LEU A 298 9.91 -2.34 -2.42
C LEU A 298 10.79 -1.16 -1.99
N THR A 299 10.77 -0.81 -0.70
CA THR A 299 11.56 0.29 -0.11
C THR A 299 13.07 0.06 -0.17
N GLU A 300 13.50 -1.19 -0.08
CA GLU A 300 14.92 -1.57 -0.15
C GLU A 300 15.42 -1.54 -1.60
N ILE A 301 14.55 -1.90 -2.55
CA ILE A 301 14.84 -1.80 -3.99
C ILE A 301 14.97 -0.33 -4.40
N GLU A 302 14.08 0.55 -3.91
CA GLU A 302 14.16 2.00 -4.14
C GLU A 302 15.48 2.57 -3.59
N ALA A 303 15.84 2.22 -2.36
CA ALA A 303 17.06 2.69 -1.72
C ALA A 303 18.35 2.22 -2.44
N ALA A 304 18.37 0.98 -2.94
CA ALA A 304 19.56 0.41 -3.55
C ALA A 304 19.72 0.73 -5.04
N THR A 305 18.62 0.92 -5.77
CA THR A 305 18.65 1.25 -7.21
C THR A 305 18.63 2.76 -7.47
N GLY A 306 18.30 3.58 -6.47
CA GLY A 306 18.16 5.03 -6.61
C GLY A 306 17.00 5.46 -7.52
N LEU A 307 16.10 4.53 -7.85
CA LEU A 307 14.97 4.77 -8.74
C LEU A 307 13.75 5.30 -7.95
N ASN A 308 12.99 6.18 -8.59
CA ASN A 308 11.75 6.69 -8.00
C ASN A 308 10.72 5.55 -7.92
N ARG A 309 9.87 5.55 -6.87
CA ARG A 309 8.85 4.53 -6.60
C ARG A 309 8.01 4.15 -7.84
N VAL A 310 7.62 5.13 -8.65
CA VAL A 310 6.85 4.89 -9.88
C VAL A 310 7.67 4.07 -10.89
N GLN A 311 8.95 4.41 -11.08
CA GLN A 311 9.86 3.71 -11.99
C GLN A 311 10.17 2.30 -11.47
N THR A 312 10.37 2.15 -10.16
CA THR A 312 10.60 0.86 -9.50
C THR A 312 9.38 -0.06 -9.64
N VAL A 313 8.17 0.46 -9.44
CA VAL A 313 6.93 -0.30 -9.61
C VAL A 313 6.69 -0.66 -11.08
N ASP A 314 6.96 0.23 -12.02
CA ASP A 314 6.82 -0.05 -13.46
C ASP A 314 7.81 -1.12 -13.93
N ALA A 315 9.06 -1.05 -13.47
CA ALA A 315 10.07 -2.08 -13.72
C ALA A 315 9.68 -3.43 -13.09
N LEU A 316 9.22 -3.45 -11.84
CA LEU A 316 8.76 -4.68 -11.17
C LEU A 316 7.52 -5.29 -11.85
N ARG A 317 6.57 -4.46 -12.32
CA ARG A 317 5.40 -4.92 -13.08
C ARG A 317 5.81 -5.52 -14.43
N SER A 318 6.78 -4.91 -15.11
CA SER A 318 7.31 -5.44 -16.36
C SER A 318 8.01 -6.79 -16.14
N LEU A 319 8.84 -6.88 -15.10
CA LEU A 319 9.54 -8.12 -14.74
C LEU A 319 8.61 -9.24 -14.23
N LEU A 320 7.51 -8.89 -13.55
CA LEU A 320 6.44 -9.82 -13.19
C LEU A 320 5.71 -10.36 -14.43
N LYS A 321 5.40 -9.48 -15.40
CA LYS A 321 4.77 -9.89 -16.67
C LYS A 321 5.67 -10.79 -17.51
N GLN A 322 6.98 -10.57 -17.46
CA GLN A 322 7.99 -11.43 -18.10
C GLN A 322 8.23 -12.75 -17.35
N GLY A 323 7.65 -12.92 -16.15
CA GLY A 323 7.76 -14.15 -15.36
C GLY A 323 9.13 -14.37 -14.70
N LEU A 324 9.98 -13.33 -14.60
CA LEU A 324 11.34 -13.45 -14.06
C LEU A 324 11.40 -13.38 -12.53
N ILE A 325 10.39 -12.77 -11.91
CA ILE A 325 10.29 -12.51 -10.48
C ILE A 325 8.90 -12.93 -9.98
N VAL A 326 8.80 -13.34 -8.73
CA VAL A 326 7.54 -13.69 -8.06
C VAL A 326 7.37 -12.80 -6.83
N GLN A 327 6.13 -12.38 -6.59
CA GLN A 327 5.74 -11.65 -5.38
C GLN A 327 5.10 -12.61 -4.39
N ARG A 328 5.68 -12.74 -3.18
CA ARG A 328 5.09 -13.46 -2.04
C ARG A 328 5.21 -12.60 -0.80
N ASP A 329 4.11 -12.40 -0.07
CA ASP A 329 4.07 -11.65 1.20
C ASP A 329 4.80 -10.29 1.17
N ARG A 330 4.57 -9.52 0.09
CA ARG A 330 5.19 -8.20 -0.16
C ARG A 330 6.72 -8.22 -0.37
N LEU A 331 7.30 -9.39 -0.58
CA LEU A 331 8.68 -9.59 -0.99
C LEU A 331 8.74 -9.99 -2.46
N TYR A 332 9.70 -9.41 -3.19
CA TYR A 332 10.02 -9.78 -4.56
C TYR A 332 11.24 -10.69 -4.56
N SER A 333 11.15 -11.86 -5.18
CA SER A 333 12.27 -12.81 -5.31
C SER A 333 12.37 -13.35 -6.73
N THR A 334 13.60 -13.66 -7.17
CA THR A 334 13.83 -14.33 -8.46
C THR A 334 13.49 -15.82 -8.34
N LEU A 335 12.99 -16.42 -9.41
CA LEU A 335 12.61 -17.85 -9.44
C LEU A 335 13.76 -18.81 -9.08
N GLU A 336 15.02 -18.39 -9.28
CA GLU A 336 16.22 -19.14 -8.90
C GLU A 336 16.32 -19.33 -7.36
N THR A 337 15.87 -18.36 -6.58
CA THR A 337 15.96 -18.40 -5.10
C THR A 337 14.80 -19.14 -4.44
N VAL A 338 13.65 -19.27 -5.10
CA VAL A 338 12.48 -20.00 -4.57
C VAL A 338 12.64 -21.51 -4.67
N LYS A 339 13.46 -22.01 -5.61
CA LYS A 339 13.78 -23.45 -5.72
C LYS A 339 14.78 -23.93 -4.67
N THR A 340 15.55 -23.05 -4.02
CA THR A 340 16.55 -23.45 -3.00
C THR A 340 16.02 -23.45 -1.57
N SER A 341 14.82 -22.91 -1.31
CA SER A 341 14.20 -22.91 0.03
C SER A 341 13.26 -24.10 0.30
N VAL A 342 13.06 -25.00 -0.68
CA VAL A 342 12.15 -26.17 -0.55
C VAL A 342 12.91 -27.49 -0.35
N THR A 343 14.24 -27.49 -0.47
CA THR A 343 15.08 -28.68 -0.29
C THR A 343 16.02 -28.50 0.89
N MET A 344 15.50 -28.61 2.11
CA MET A 344 16.21 -29.16 3.27
C MET A 344 15.18 -29.59 4.34
N PRO A 345 14.86 -30.89 4.40
CA PRO A 345 14.71 -31.59 5.66
C PRO A 345 15.84 -32.63 5.77
N SER A 346 16.65 -32.50 6.82
CA SER A 346 17.43 -33.54 7.49
C SER A 346 17.94 -32.93 8.79
#